data_AF-A0A3E0E3M2-F1
#
_entry.id   AF-A0A3E0E3M2-F1
#
_cell.length_a   1.000
_cell.length_b   1.000
_cell.length_c   1.000
_cell.angle_alpha   90.00
_cell.angle_beta   90.00
_cell.angle_gamma   90.00
#
_symmetry.space_group_name_H-M   'P 1'
#
loop_
_entity.id
_entity.type
_entity.pdbx_description
1 polymer ?
#
loop_
_entity_poly.entity_id
_entity_poly.type
_entity_poly.pdbx_seq_one_letter_code
_entity_poly.pdbx_strand_id
1 'polypeptide(L)'
;MNQSNITVFYSWQSDLSKDTNQHGIKLSIKSAIPLIETDFENIDIVIDEATRNVSGSPDITKEIFRKISNSDIFICDLTPIGESLDKKKKLSNPNVLIELGYAIAELGWERIILLFNTNYGKIPDDLPFDVAKHRTTTFKIIDKSDKSGKNELTGVLTKAIKLIIRNSPLKPHQEKNVTPDEKKRNLDIDNLKKILSSIHIPTFDSFLEDAPELLIYNQLHYFEGFKAVLNSNLFYLYDQILLEKIKTVFTLLNKSLSYGQHYIFLNNAKTSKFVLPAFDQNDYDEAMEDYRMLIENINQLKVNFKDLISYIRENYIEIDLKETSKIAFEDYLSYQSEYEK
;
A
#
# COMPACT_ATOMS: atom_id res chain seq x y z
N MET A 1 -14.52 -16.64 7.28
CA MET A 1 -13.66 -15.72 6.51
C MET A 1 -13.14 -16.52 5.33
N ASN A 2 -13.27 -16.03 4.10
CA ASN A 2 -12.75 -16.76 2.93
C ASN A 2 -11.22 -16.67 2.95
N GLN A 3 -10.56 -17.82 2.96
CA GLN A 3 -9.11 -17.93 2.85
C GLN A 3 -8.71 -17.58 1.41
N SER A 4 -7.75 -16.67 1.26
CA SER A 4 -7.22 -16.25 -0.05
C SER A 4 -6.03 -17.13 -0.42
N ASN A 5 -6.17 -17.91 -1.49
CA ASN A 5 -5.08 -18.76 -1.97
C ASN A 5 -4.14 -17.96 -2.88
N ILE A 6 -2.85 -17.96 -2.56
CA ILE A 6 -1.78 -17.37 -3.37
C ILE A 6 -0.98 -18.51 -4.01
N THR A 7 -0.91 -18.53 -5.34
CA THR A 7 -0.17 -19.55 -6.09
C THR A 7 1.20 -19.02 -6.51
N VAL A 8 2.26 -19.71 -6.09
CA VAL A 8 3.63 -19.45 -6.50
C VAL A 8 4.05 -20.48 -7.55
N PHE A 9 4.26 -20.06 -8.79
CA PHE A 9 4.82 -20.94 -9.82
C PHE A 9 6.34 -20.92 -9.77
N TYR A 10 6.97 -22.09 -9.57
CA TYR A 10 8.42 -22.24 -9.58
C TYR A 10 8.91 -22.87 -10.89
N SER A 11 9.55 -22.05 -11.74
CA SER A 11 10.23 -22.46 -12.96
C SER A 11 11.69 -22.82 -12.68
N TRP A 12 12.08 -24.04 -13.02
CA TRP A 12 13.39 -24.60 -12.64
C TRP A 12 14.09 -25.29 -13.80
N GLN A 13 15.40 -25.47 -13.66
CA GLN A 13 16.24 -26.22 -14.58
C GLN A 13 16.81 -27.50 -13.91
N SER A 14 17.11 -28.53 -14.70
CA SER A 14 17.66 -29.82 -14.23
C SER A 14 19.13 -30.04 -14.56
N ASP A 15 19.78 -29.08 -15.20
CA ASP A 15 21.13 -29.21 -15.74
C ASP A 15 22.22 -29.05 -14.66
N LEU A 16 21.91 -28.35 -13.56
CA LEU A 16 22.82 -28.14 -12.43
C LEU A 16 22.51 -29.08 -11.25
N SER A 17 23.37 -29.05 -10.24
CA SER A 17 23.19 -29.85 -9.02
C SER A 17 21.83 -29.57 -8.38
N LYS A 18 21.01 -30.62 -8.25
CA LYS A 18 19.69 -30.53 -7.62
C LYS A 18 19.81 -30.03 -6.18
N ASP A 19 20.82 -30.47 -5.45
CA ASP A 19 20.99 -30.14 -4.03
C ASP A 19 21.23 -28.64 -3.78
N THR A 20 21.88 -27.95 -4.72
CA THR A 20 22.20 -26.52 -4.63
C THR A 20 21.21 -25.63 -5.37
N ASN A 21 20.61 -26.12 -6.46
CA ASN A 21 19.67 -25.36 -7.30
C ASN A 21 18.25 -25.87 -7.10
N GLN A 22 17.74 -26.76 -7.97
CA GLN A 22 16.33 -27.16 -8.01
C GLN A 22 15.74 -27.49 -6.62
N HIS A 23 16.35 -28.41 -5.88
CA HIS A 23 15.90 -28.81 -4.55
C HIS A 23 16.24 -27.77 -3.49
N GLY A 24 17.43 -27.16 -3.56
CA GLY A 24 17.86 -26.08 -2.66
C GLY A 24 16.88 -24.91 -2.65
N ILE A 25 16.59 -24.35 -3.82
CA ILE A 25 15.62 -23.27 -4.01
C ILE A 25 14.23 -23.68 -3.54
N LYS A 26 13.74 -24.85 -3.97
CA LYS A 26 12.41 -25.33 -3.58
C LYS A 26 12.24 -25.49 -2.08
N LEU A 27 13.27 -25.98 -1.39
CA LEU A 27 13.26 -26.05 0.07
C LEU A 27 13.22 -24.65 0.70
N SER A 28 13.99 -23.70 0.17
CA SER A 28 13.96 -22.32 0.65
C SER A 28 12.60 -21.63 0.42
N ILE A 29 11.93 -21.87 -0.71
CA ILE A 29 10.55 -21.37 -0.95
C ILE A 29 9.59 -21.98 0.09
N LYS A 30 9.64 -23.31 0.29
CA LYS A 30 8.80 -23.99 1.29
C LYS A 30 9.03 -23.49 2.71
N SER A 31 10.27 -23.19 3.07
CA SER A 31 10.61 -22.63 4.39
C SER A 31 10.16 -21.18 4.56
N ALA A 32 9.99 -20.42 3.47
CA ALA A 32 9.52 -19.04 3.51
C ALA A 32 8.01 -18.96 3.75
N ILE A 33 7.22 -19.89 3.22
CA ILE A 33 5.75 -19.92 3.31
C ILE A 33 5.22 -19.72 4.74
N PRO A 34 5.59 -20.53 5.76
CA PRO A 34 5.05 -20.36 7.10
C PRO A 34 5.42 -19.01 7.74
N LEU A 35 6.59 -18.46 7.39
CA LEU A 35 7.01 -17.12 7.84
C LEU A 35 6.20 -16.01 7.18
N ILE A 36 5.64 -16.26 6.00
CA ILE A 36 4.75 -15.34 5.30
C ILE A 36 3.36 -15.44 5.89
N GLU A 37 2.80 -16.65 6.01
CA GLU A 37 1.45 -16.88 6.54
C GLU A 37 1.28 -16.39 8.00
N THR A 38 2.37 -16.28 8.76
CA THR A 38 2.33 -15.66 10.10
C THR A 38 2.09 -14.14 10.06
N ASP A 39 2.51 -13.47 8.99
CA ASP A 39 2.37 -12.00 8.84
C ASP A 39 1.06 -11.58 8.16
N PHE A 40 0.37 -12.50 7.49
CA PHE A 40 -0.87 -12.22 6.76
C PHE A 40 -1.98 -13.14 7.23
N GLU A 41 -3.03 -12.57 7.79
CA GLU A 41 -4.21 -13.34 8.18
C GLU A 41 -4.94 -13.89 6.95
N ASN A 42 -5.41 -15.14 7.03
CA ASN A 42 -6.27 -15.79 6.04
C ASN A 42 -5.64 -15.98 4.64
N ILE A 43 -4.32 -16.14 4.53
CA ILE A 43 -3.66 -16.52 3.27
C ILE A 43 -3.17 -17.97 3.34
N ASP A 44 -3.30 -18.70 2.24
CA ASP A 44 -2.66 -20.01 2.00
C ASP A 44 -1.74 -19.91 0.80
N ILE A 45 -0.47 -20.29 0.93
CA ILE A 45 0.48 -20.23 -0.20
C ILE A 45 0.75 -21.62 -0.75
N VAL A 46 0.39 -21.83 -2.01
CA VAL A 46 0.59 -23.10 -2.72
C VAL A 46 1.69 -22.97 -3.76
N ILE A 47 2.65 -23.90 -3.74
CA ILE A 47 3.68 -23.99 -4.78
C ILE A 47 3.19 -24.89 -5.91
N ASP A 48 3.21 -24.37 -7.14
CA ASP A 48 2.99 -25.12 -8.37
C ASP A 48 4.27 -25.16 -9.23
N GLU A 49 4.42 -26.21 -10.03
CA GLU A 49 5.58 -26.45 -10.92
C GLU A 49 5.23 -27.53 -11.96
N ALA A 50 5.85 -27.45 -13.14
CA ALA A 50 5.76 -28.47 -14.20
C ALA A 50 4.30 -28.94 -14.44
N THR A 51 4.08 -30.23 -14.68
CA THR A 51 2.75 -30.85 -14.85
C THR A 51 2.21 -31.52 -13.58
N ARG A 52 2.70 -31.12 -12.41
CA ARG A 52 2.27 -31.72 -11.13
C ARG A 52 0.76 -31.55 -10.93
N ASN A 53 0.09 -32.56 -10.37
CA ASN A 53 -1.36 -32.56 -10.11
C ASN A 53 -2.25 -32.47 -11.37
N VAL A 54 -1.75 -32.78 -12.56
CA VAL A 54 -2.57 -32.91 -13.79
C VAL A 54 -2.76 -34.39 -14.12
N SER A 55 -4.01 -34.82 -14.35
CA SER A 55 -4.35 -36.21 -14.67
C SER A 55 -4.16 -36.55 -16.15
N GLY A 56 -3.80 -37.79 -16.45
CA GLY A 56 -3.69 -38.31 -17.82
C GLY A 56 -2.39 -37.93 -18.52
N SER A 57 -2.47 -37.70 -19.84
CA SER A 57 -1.34 -37.32 -20.70
C SER A 57 -1.59 -35.95 -21.32
N PRO A 58 -1.48 -34.86 -20.53
CA PRO A 58 -1.76 -33.51 -21.02
C PRO A 58 -0.70 -33.04 -22.01
N ASP A 59 -1.07 -32.03 -22.81
CA ASP A 59 -0.09 -31.19 -23.49
C ASP A 59 0.72 -30.43 -22.42
N ILE A 60 1.96 -30.88 -22.19
CA ILE A 60 2.85 -30.39 -21.14
C ILE A 60 3.05 -28.88 -21.25
N THR A 61 3.29 -28.39 -22.46
CA THR A 61 3.58 -26.97 -22.72
C THR A 61 2.34 -26.12 -22.46
N LYS A 62 1.17 -26.55 -22.93
CA LYS A 62 -0.09 -25.86 -22.69
C LYS A 62 -0.43 -25.77 -21.21
N GLU A 63 -0.22 -26.85 -20.45
CA GLU A 63 -0.48 -26.85 -19.01
C GLU A 63 0.48 -25.98 -18.21
N ILE A 64 1.77 -25.96 -18.57
CA ILE A 64 2.74 -25.07 -17.94
C ILE A 64 2.32 -23.61 -18.15
N PHE A 65 1.99 -23.20 -19.37
CA PHE A 65 1.52 -21.84 -19.64
C PHE A 65 0.22 -21.52 -18.89
N ARG A 66 -0.75 -22.44 -18.88
CA ARG A 66 -2.00 -22.27 -18.10
C ARG A 66 -1.73 -22.06 -16.61
N LYS A 67 -0.77 -22.78 -16.04
CA LYS A 67 -0.38 -22.64 -14.63
C LYS A 67 0.34 -21.32 -14.36
N ILE A 68 1.22 -20.90 -15.26
CA ILE A 68 1.91 -19.61 -15.16
C ILE A 68 0.89 -18.47 -15.19
N SER A 69 -0.04 -18.44 -16.15
CA SER A 69 -1.04 -17.37 -16.25
C SER A 69 -1.94 -17.27 -15.01
N ASN A 70 -2.26 -18.43 -14.41
CA ASN A 70 -3.10 -18.53 -13.23
C ASN A 70 -2.35 -18.32 -11.91
N SER A 71 -1.02 -18.24 -11.92
CA SER A 71 -0.24 -17.99 -10.72
C SER A 71 -0.29 -16.51 -10.30
N ASP A 72 0.04 -16.24 -9.04
CA ASP A 72 0.10 -14.89 -8.48
C ASP A 72 1.52 -14.35 -8.48
N ILE A 73 2.49 -15.25 -8.30
CA ILE A 73 3.92 -14.97 -8.22
C ILE A 73 4.66 -16.01 -9.05
N PHE A 74 5.63 -15.56 -9.83
CA PHE A 74 6.50 -16.44 -10.61
C PHE A 74 7.94 -16.34 -10.13
N ILE A 75 8.57 -17.47 -9.86
CA ILE A 75 9.95 -17.56 -9.40
C ILE A 75 10.72 -18.44 -10.39
N CYS A 76 11.85 -17.96 -10.90
CA CYS A 76 12.64 -18.73 -11.87
C CYS A 76 14.14 -18.79 -11.57
N ASP A 77 14.76 -19.94 -11.83
CA ASP A 77 16.21 -20.15 -11.76
C ASP A 77 16.90 -19.83 -13.10
N LEU A 78 17.52 -18.65 -13.19
CA LEU A 78 18.26 -18.20 -14.38
C LEU A 78 19.75 -18.52 -14.32
N THR A 79 20.19 -19.33 -13.36
CA THR A 79 21.59 -19.74 -13.24
C THR A 79 22.10 -20.33 -14.57
N PRO A 80 23.27 -19.89 -15.06
CA PRO A 80 23.86 -20.44 -16.27
C PRO A 80 24.07 -21.95 -16.21
N ILE A 81 23.57 -22.64 -17.23
CA ILE A 81 23.72 -24.09 -17.41
C ILE A 81 24.82 -24.44 -18.42
N GLY A 82 25.35 -23.44 -19.12
CA GLY A 82 26.38 -23.62 -20.14
C GLY A 82 27.02 -22.30 -20.57
N GLU A 83 27.88 -22.39 -21.58
CA GLU A 83 28.58 -21.26 -22.18
C GLU A 83 28.64 -21.39 -23.70
N SER A 84 28.77 -20.25 -24.40
CA SER A 84 28.98 -20.22 -25.84
C SER A 84 30.32 -20.89 -26.22
N LEU A 85 30.44 -21.33 -27.47
CA LEU A 85 31.66 -21.99 -27.97
C LEU A 85 32.94 -21.14 -27.79
N ASP A 86 32.81 -19.82 -27.93
CA ASP A 86 33.90 -18.86 -27.72
C ASP A 86 34.11 -18.44 -26.26
N LYS A 87 33.30 -19.01 -25.33
CA LYS A 87 33.28 -18.75 -23.88
C LYS A 87 33.03 -17.30 -23.49
N LYS A 88 32.49 -16.49 -24.40
CA LYS A 88 32.19 -15.07 -24.14
C LYS A 88 30.83 -14.86 -23.51
N LYS A 89 29.93 -15.85 -23.56
CA LYS A 89 28.57 -15.74 -23.03
C LYS A 89 28.21 -16.95 -22.20
N LYS A 90 27.54 -16.72 -21.09
CA LYS A 90 26.83 -17.74 -20.32
C LYS A 90 25.41 -17.93 -20.85
N LEU A 91 24.90 -19.15 -20.74
CA LEU A 91 23.60 -19.56 -21.28
C LEU A 91 22.72 -20.09 -20.16
N SER A 92 21.58 -19.43 -19.91
CA SER A 92 20.53 -19.93 -19.02
C SER A 92 19.69 -21.01 -19.72
N ASN A 93 18.93 -21.78 -18.95
CA ASN A 93 18.08 -22.82 -19.51
C ASN A 93 16.98 -22.22 -20.43
N PRO A 94 16.85 -22.70 -21.69
CA PRO A 94 15.92 -22.10 -22.65
C PRO A 94 14.44 -22.28 -22.29
N ASN A 95 14.07 -23.37 -21.60
CA ASN A 95 12.69 -23.58 -21.16
C ASN A 95 12.31 -22.55 -20.09
N VAL A 96 13.20 -22.32 -19.12
CA VAL A 96 13.02 -21.29 -18.09
C VAL A 96 12.91 -19.90 -18.72
N LEU A 97 13.68 -19.59 -19.77
CA LEU A 97 13.58 -18.32 -20.49
C LEU A 97 12.24 -18.14 -21.23
N ILE A 98 11.73 -19.20 -21.86
CA ILE A 98 10.40 -19.17 -22.51
C ILE A 98 9.30 -18.97 -21.47
N GLU A 99 9.34 -19.72 -20.37
CA GLU A 99 8.40 -19.59 -19.25
C GLU A 99 8.46 -18.18 -18.62
N LEU A 100 9.66 -17.62 -18.45
CA LEU A 100 9.86 -16.24 -17.99
C LEU A 100 9.23 -15.24 -18.98
N GLY A 101 9.48 -15.39 -20.27
CA GLY A 101 8.87 -14.53 -21.30
C GLY A 101 7.34 -14.53 -21.22
N TYR A 102 6.74 -15.71 -21.05
CA TYR A 102 5.30 -15.85 -20.88
C TYR A 102 4.81 -15.26 -19.55
N ALA A 103 5.52 -15.48 -18.45
CA ALA A 103 5.21 -14.90 -17.14
C ALA A 103 5.26 -13.36 -17.17
N ILE A 104 6.22 -12.76 -17.88
CA ILE A 104 6.30 -11.30 -18.07
C ILE A 104 5.04 -10.79 -18.76
N ALA A 105 4.57 -11.49 -19.80
CA ALA A 105 3.38 -11.10 -20.55
C ALA A 105 2.09 -11.20 -19.72
N GLU A 106 1.94 -12.26 -18.94
CA GLU A 106 0.70 -12.56 -18.19
C GLU A 106 0.65 -11.93 -16.79
N LEU A 107 1.79 -11.86 -16.09
CA LEU A 107 1.86 -11.44 -14.69
C LEU A 107 2.55 -10.08 -14.52
N GLY A 108 3.45 -9.71 -15.43
CA GLY A 108 4.25 -8.48 -15.32
C GLY A 108 5.47 -8.63 -14.42
N TRP A 109 6.45 -7.76 -14.62
CA TRP A 109 7.74 -7.82 -13.91
C TRP A 109 7.62 -7.70 -12.38
N GLU A 110 6.62 -6.96 -11.90
CA GLU A 110 6.44 -6.71 -10.46
C GLU A 110 6.01 -7.95 -9.67
N ARG A 111 5.59 -9.02 -10.36
CA ARG A 111 5.20 -10.32 -9.76
C ARG A 111 6.26 -11.42 -9.96
N ILE A 112 7.45 -11.06 -10.48
CA ILE A 112 8.49 -12.02 -10.85
C ILE A 112 9.71 -11.91 -9.93
N ILE A 113 10.19 -13.04 -9.42
CA ILE A 113 11.43 -13.16 -8.66
C ILE A 113 12.44 -13.97 -9.46
N LEU A 114 13.47 -13.28 -9.96
CA LEU A 114 14.58 -13.90 -10.68
C LEU A 114 15.63 -14.40 -9.69
N LEU A 115 16.00 -15.67 -9.76
CA LEU A 115 17.05 -16.27 -8.93
C LEU A 115 18.31 -16.55 -9.75
N PHE A 116 19.47 -16.31 -9.16
CA PHE A 116 20.76 -16.55 -9.79
C PHE A 116 21.78 -17.12 -8.79
N ASN A 117 22.25 -18.35 -9.02
CA ASN A 117 23.29 -18.97 -8.19
C ASN A 117 24.68 -18.47 -8.60
N THR A 118 25.30 -17.71 -7.70
CA THR A 118 26.62 -17.08 -7.93
C THR A 118 27.78 -18.07 -8.01
N ASN A 119 27.57 -19.37 -7.72
CA ASN A 119 28.56 -20.41 -7.99
C ASN A 119 28.84 -20.62 -9.48
N TYR A 120 27.94 -20.19 -10.38
CA TYR A 120 27.97 -20.52 -11.80
C TYR A 120 28.14 -19.31 -12.73
N GLY A 121 28.23 -18.10 -12.17
CA GLY A 121 28.41 -16.88 -12.95
C GLY A 121 28.37 -15.62 -12.10
N LYS A 122 28.38 -14.47 -12.76
CA LYS A 122 28.37 -13.14 -12.17
C LYS A 122 27.25 -12.29 -12.76
N ILE A 123 26.61 -11.49 -11.91
CA ILE A 123 25.65 -10.48 -12.36
C ILE A 123 26.33 -9.11 -12.51
N PRO A 124 25.92 -8.27 -13.46
CA PRO A 124 24.88 -8.51 -14.47
C PRO A 124 25.40 -9.25 -15.74
N ASP A 125 26.71 -9.45 -15.87
CA ASP A 125 27.38 -9.83 -17.13
C ASP A 125 26.94 -11.20 -17.70
N ASP A 126 26.62 -12.17 -16.85
CA ASP A 126 26.27 -13.54 -17.25
C ASP A 126 24.74 -13.77 -17.37
N LEU A 127 23.93 -12.72 -17.25
CA LEU A 127 22.50 -12.76 -17.52
C LEU A 127 22.19 -12.45 -18.99
N PRO A 128 21.08 -12.97 -19.54
CA PRO A 128 20.56 -12.52 -20.83
C PRO A 128 20.34 -11.00 -20.85
N PHE A 129 20.65 -10.34 -21.97
CA PHE A 129 20.65 -8.86 -22.04
C PHE A 129 19.28 -8.23 -21.70
N ASP A 130 18.18 -8.88 -22.09
CA ASP A 130 16.80 -8.45 -21.79
C ASP A 130 16.51 -8.49 -20.29
N VAL A 131 17.18 -9.38 -19.54
CA VAL A 131 16.97 -9.62 -18.12
C VAL A 131 17.97 -8.85 -17.25
N ALA A 132 19.18 -8.57 -17.77
CA ALA A 132 20.29 -7.98 -17.01
C ALA A 132 19.99 -6.62 -16.35
N LYS A 133 18.97 -5.90 -16.83
CA LYS A 133 18.52 -4.61 -16.26
C LYS A 133 17.45 -4.77 -15.16
N HIS A 134 16.96 -5.98 -14.93
CA HIS A 134 15.97 -6.27 -13.89
C HIS A 134 16.64 -6.74 -12.60
N ARG A 135 16.02 -6.41 -11.47
CA ARG A 135 16.51 -6.84 -10.15
C ARG A 135 16.56 -8.37 -10.11
N THR A 136 17.77 -8.90 -9.94
CA THR A 136 18.00 -10.34 -9.80
C THR A 136 18.42 -10.66 -8.37
N THR A 137 17.75 -11.62 -7.76
CA THR A 137 18.10 -12.12 -6.43
C THR A 137 19.20 -13.15 -6.57
N THR A 138 20.37 -12.83 -6.04
CA THR A 138 21.49 -13.77 -5.99
C THR A 138 21.38 -14.68 -4.79
N PHE A 139 21.91 -15.89 -4.93
CA PHE A 139 22.10 -16.79 -3.81
C PHE A 139 23.34 -17.63 -4.00
N LYS A 140 23.72 -18.33 -2.94
CA LYS A 140 24.81 -19.30 -2.94
C LYS A 140 24.48 -20.41 -1.95
N ILE A 141 24.36 -21.63 -2.45
CA ILE A 141 24.26 -22.84 -1.64
C ILE A 141 25.44 -23.70 -2.04
N ILE A 142 26.34 -23.98 -1.09
CA ILE A 142 27.58 -24.70 -1.35
C ILE A 142 27.30 -26.16 -1.65
N ASP A 143 26.47 -26.80 -0.82
CA ASP A 143 26.07 -28.20 -0.96
C ASP A 143 24.75 -28.48 -0.23
N LYS A 144 24.33 -29.75 -0.21
CA LYS A 144 23.10 -30.20 0.44
C LYS A 144 23.01 -29.84 1.94
N SER A 145 24.14 -29.78 2.64
CA SER A 145 24.24 -29.54 4.08
C SER A 145 24.34 -28.05 4.46
N ASP A 146 24.53 -27.16 3.48
CA ASP A 146 24.65 -25.73 3.68
C ASP A 146 23.32 -25.08 4.15
N LYS A 147 23.09 -25.15 5.46
CA LYS A 147 21.94 -24.52 6.12
C LYS A 147 22.00 -23.01 6.05
N SER A 148 23.19 -22.42 6.08
CA SER A 148 23.36 -20.96 6.09
C SER A 148 22.88 -20.37 4.76
N GLY A 149 23.36 -20.89 3.63
CA GLY A 149 22.93 -20.45 2.30
C GLY A 149 21.43 -20.64 2.06
N LYS A 150 20.88 -21.77 2.53
CA LYS A 150 19.43 -22.03 2.46
C LYS A 150 18.60 -21.05 3.29
N ASN A 151 19.06 -20.71 4.49
CA ASN A 151 18.39 -19.75 5.37
C ASN A 151 18.47 -18.33 4.82
N GLU A 152 19.61 -17.95 4.24
CA GLU A 152 19.77 -16.66 3.55
C GLU A 152 18.78 -16.53 2.40
N LEU A 153 18.72 -17.52 1.50
CA LEU A 153 17.76 -17.55 0.40
C LEU A 153 16.31 -17.52 0.92
N THR A 154 16.01 -18.26 1.98
CA THR A 154 14.68 -18.25 2.63
C THR A 154 14.32 -16.83 3.10
N GLY A 155 15.24 -16.13 3.75
CA GLY A 155 15.01 -14.77 4.24
C GLY A 155 14.77 -13.77 3.12
N VAL A 156 15.52 -13.87 2.01
CA VAL A 156 15.34 -13.01 0.84
C VAL A 156 14.01 -13.30 0.14
N LEU A 157 13.69 -14.58 -0.10
CA LEU A 157 12.42 -14.99 -0.70
C LEU A 157 11.23 -14.55 0.15
N THR A 158 11.33 -14.68 1.48
CA THR A 158 10.30 -14.20 2.41
C THR A 158 10.03 -12.72 2.17
N LYS A 159 11.07 -11.87 2.19
CA LYS A 159 10.91 -10.42 1.98
C LYS A 159 10.31 -10.10 0.61
N ALA A 160 10.79 -10.75 -0.45
CA ALA A 160 10.32 -10.51 -1.81
C ALA A 160 8.86 -10.91 -1.99
N ILE A 161 8.45 -12.10 -1.54
CA ILE A 161 7.07 -12.58 -1.64
C ILE A 161 6.14 -11.69 -0.80
N LYS A 162 6.52 -11.34 0.44
CA LYS A 162 5.72 -10.41 1.28
C LYS A 162 5.47 -9.07 0.59
N LEU A 163 6.48 -8.54 -0.11
CA LEU A 163 6.36 -7.28 -0.84
C LEU A 163 5.35 -7.39 -2.00
N ILE A 164 5.39 -8.48 -2.76
CA ILE A 164 4.44 -8.69 -3.86
C ILE A 164 3.01 -8.85 -3.33
N ILE A 165 2.83 -9.60 -2.23
CA ILE A 165 1.52 -9.77 -1.59
C ILE A 165 0.97 -8.42 -1.09
N ARG A 166 1.78 -7.62 -0.37
CA ARG A 166 1.35 -6.31 0.14
C ARG A 166 0.96 -5.34 -0.96
N ASN A 167 1.77 -5.25 -2.00
CA ASN A 167 1.54 -4.29 -3.06
C ASN A 167 0.46 -4.75 -4.04
N SER A 168 0.22 -6.06 -4.13
CA SER A 168 -0.70 -6.69 -5.08
C SER A 168 -0.67 -6.05 -6.48
N PRO A 169 0.49 -6.00 -7.16
CA PRO A 169 0.63 -5.33 -8.45
C PRO A 169 -0.41 -5.80 -9.47
N LEU A 170 -0.92 -4.91 -10.31
CA LEU A 170 -1.84 -5.31 -11.37
C LEU A 170 -1.10 -6.17 -12.40
N LYS A 171 -1.77 -7.24 -12.88
CA LYS A 171 -1.29 -8.00 -14.03
C LYS A 171 -1.43 -7.14 -15.30
N PRO A 172 -0.58 -7.30 -16.33
CA PRO A 172 -0.64 -6.51 -17.56
C PRO A 172 -2.02 -6.50 -18.24
N HIS A 173 -2.77 -7.61 -18.19
CA HIS A 173 -4.13 -7.66 -18.73
C HIS A 173 -5.14 -6.87 -17.89
N GLN A 174 -4.88 -6.64 -16.60
CA GLN A 174 -5.70 -5.79 -15.73
C GLN A 174 -5.39 -4.32 -16.01
N GLU A 175 -4.12 -3.96 -16.21
CA GLU A 175 -3.73 -2.59 -16.61
C GLU A 175 -4.34 -2.16 -17.94
N LYS A 176 -4.39 -3.06 -18.93
CA LYS A 176 -4.95 -2.77 -20.26
C LYS A 176 -6.48 -2.66 -20.28
N ASN A 177 -7.17 -3.21 -19.28
CA ASN A 177 -8.62 -3.31 -19.23
C ASN A 177 -9.28 -2.43 -18.16
N VAL A 178 -8.54 -1.53 -17.52
CA VAL A 178 -9.14 -0.56 -16.58
C VAL A 178 -10.13 0.31 -17.34
N THR A 179 -11.41 0.11 -17.08
CA THR A 179 -12.48 0.92 -17.69
C THR A 179 -12.30 2.40 -17.31
N PRO A 180 -12.83 3.35 -18.10
CA PRO A 180 -12.79 4.76 -17.72
C PRO A 180 -13.35 5.01 -16.31
N ASP A 181 -14.35 4.24 -15.89
CA ASP A 181 -14.98 4.41 -14.58
C ASP A 181 -14.14 3.81 -13.44
N GLU A 182 -13.47 2.68 -13.65
CA GLU A 182 -12.47 2.17 -12.68
C GLU A 182 -11.28 3.13 -12.55
N LYS A 183 -10.84 3.74 -13.67
CA LYS A 183 -9.76 4.74 -13.63
C LYS A 183 -10.18 5.97 -12.82
N LYS A 184 -11.41 6.46 -13.02
CA LYS A 184 -11.96 7.55 -12.21
C LYS A 184 -12.04 7.17 -10.73
N ARG A 185 -12.53 5.97 -10.42
CA ARG A 185 -12.60 5.46 -9.03
C ARG A 185 -11.22 5.41 -8.37
N ASN A 186 -10.21 4.91 -9.06
CA ASN A 186 -8.85 4.84 -8.53
C ASN A 186 -8.28 6.25 -8.26
N LEU A 187 -8.53 7.20 -9.17
CA LEU A 187 -8.16 8.60 -8.97
C LEU A 187 -8.88 9.22 -7.77
N ASP A 188 -10.17 8.88 -7.57
CA ASP A 188 -10.93 9.32 -6.40
C ASP A 188 -10.36 8.74 -5.10
N ILE A 189 -10.05 7.45 -5.08
CA ILE A 189 -9.42 6.79 -3.92
C ILE A 189 -8.11 7.48 -3.55
N ASP A 190 -7.25 7.75 -4.54
CA ASP A 190 -5.96 8.40 -4.30
C ASP A 190 -6.11 9.82 -3.76
N ASN A 191 -7.02 10.62 -4.33
CA ASN A 191 -7.27 11.97 -3.84
C ASN A 191 -7.99 11.99 -2.49
N LEU A 192 -8.88 11.03 -2.25
CA LEU A 192 -9.55 10.86 -0.96
C LEU A 192 -8.55 10.47 0.14
N LYS A 193 -7.58 9.59 -0.14
CA LYS A 193 -6.49 9.31 0.81
C LYS A 193 -5.71 10.58 1.17
N LYS A 194 -5.34 11.39 0.17
CA LYS A 194 -4.59 12.63 0.41
C LYS A 194 -5.32 13.58 1.35
N ILE A 195 -6.63 13.80 1.12
CA ILE A 195 -7.39 14.76 1.93
C ILE A 195 -7.69 14.21 3.32
N LEU A 196 -8.00 12.92 3.45
CA LEU A 196 -8.20 12.29 4.76
C LEU A 196 -6.92 12.23 5.59
N SER A 197 -5.75 12.12 4.94
CA SER A 197 -4.45 12.22 5.60
C SER A 197 -4.11 13.61 6.12
N SER A 198 -4.95 14.63 5.89
CA SER A 198 -4.86 15.93 6.57
C SER A 198 -5.81 16.07 7.77
N ILE A 199 -6.65 15.06 8.03
CA ILE A 199 -7.67 15.10 9.09
C ILE A 199 -7.38 14.01 10.12
N HIS A 200 -6.98 14.42 11.32
CA HIS A 200 -6.89 13.49 12.45
C HIS A 200 -8.26 13.33 13.11
N ILE A 201 -8.94 12.21 12.81
CA ILE A 201 -10.33 11.96 13.23
C ILE A 201 -10.52 12.09 14.74
N PRO A 202 -9.68 11.50 15.62
CA PRO A 202 -9.83 11.66 17.07
C PRO A 202 -9.76 13.11 17.56
N THR A 203 -8.89 13.94 16.96
CA THR A 203 -8.84 15.37 17.29
C THR A 203 -10.09 16.10 16.81
N PHE A 204 -10.61 15.71 15.64
CA PHE A 204 -11.85 16.26 15.11
C PHE A 204 -13.06 15.88 15.97
N ASP A 205 -13.13 14.63 16.44
CA ASP A 205 -14.20 14.16 17.34
C ASP A 205 -14.17 14.93 18.67
N SER A 206 -13.00 15.11 19.28
CA SER A 206 -12.84 15.95 20.48
C SER A 206 -13.26 17.40 20.22
N PHE A 207 -12.90 17.99 19.08
CA PHE A 207 -13.36 19.32 18.71
C PHE A 207 -14.90 19.41 18.67
N LEU A 208 -15.58 18.42 18.07
CA LEU A 208 -17.04 18.40 17.97
C LEU A 208 -17.76 18.13 19.31
N GLU A 209 -17.03 17.72 20.34
CA GLU A 209 -17.54 17.52 21.69
C GLU A 209 -17.26 18.73 22.59
N ASP A 210 -16.10 19.36 22.42
CA ASP A 210 -15.60 20.41 23.30
C ASP A 210 -15.97 21.83 22.83
N ALA A 211 -16.27 22.01 21.53
CA ALA A 211 -16.67 23.31 20.98
C ALA A 211 -18.17 23.58 21.23
N PRO A 212 -18.56 24.84 21.51
CA PRO A 212 -17.74 26.05 21.49
C PRO A 212 -16.94 26.35 22.78
N GLU A 213 -17.11 25.60 23.85
CA GLU A 213 -16.54 25.96 25.17
C GLU A 213 -15.01 26.02 25.15
N LEU A 214 -14.38 25.06 24.47
CA LEU A 214 -12.94 24.93 24.37
C LEU A 214 -12.50 24.71 22.91
N LEU A 215 -11.36 25.31 22.58
CA LEU A 215 -10.67 25.10 21.31
C LEU A 215 -9.23 24.66 21.59
N ILE A 216 -8.80 23.58 20.93
CA ILE A 216 -7.45 23.01 21.08
C ILE A 216 -6.63 23.40 19.85
N TYR A 217 -5.45 23.98 20.08
CA TYR A 217 -4.64 24.60 19.04
C TYR A 217 -4.28 23.67 17.87
N ASN A 218 -4.08 22.38 18.12
CA ASN A 218 -3.74 21.41 17.07
C ASN A 218 -4.84 21.27 15.99
N GLN A 219 -6.08 21.66 16.28
CA GLN A 219 -7.17 21.66 15.30
C GLN A 219 -6.89 22.61 14.13
N LEU A 220 -6.16 23.70 14.36
CA LEU A 220 -5.77 24.65 13.31
C LEU A 220 -4.77 24.04 12.32
N HIS A 221 -3.85 23.19 12.78
CA HIS A 221 -2.92 22.47 11.91
C HIS A 221 -3.66 21.61 10.90
N TYR A 222 -4.58 20.77 11.40
CA TYR A 222 -5.38 19.89 10.55
C TYR A 222 -6.31 20.69 9.62
N PHE A 223 -6.87 21.81 10.09
CA PHE A 223 -7.68 22.68 9.26
C PHE A 223 -6.89 23.27 8.08
N GLU A 224 -5.69 23.80 8.33
CA GLU A 224 -4.86 24.37 7.26
C GLU A 224 -4.37 23.28 6.29
N GLY A 225 -4.06 22.07 6.78
CA GLY A 225 -3.78 20.91 5.92
C GLY A 225 -4.97 20.55 5.03
N PHE A 226 -6.17 20.44 5.61
CA PHE A 226 -7.40 20.14 4.87
C PHE A 226 -7.69 21.20 3.80
N LYS A 227 -7.56 22.48 4.17
CA LYS A 227 -7.69 23.63 3.26
C LYS A 227 -6.67 23.58 2.12
N ALA A 228 -5.41 23.26 2.42
CA ALA A 228 -4.35 23.20 1.43
C ALA A 228 -4.60 22.10 0.39
N VAL A 229 -5.04 20.91 0.83
CA VAL A 229 -5.39 19.82 -0.09
C VAL A 229 -6.62 20.18 -0.92
N LEU A 230 -7.69 20.67 -0.29
CA LEU A 230 -8.95 20.97 -0.97
C LEU A 230 -8.80 22.07 -2.04
N ASN A 231 -7.96 23.08 -1.78
CA ASN A 231 -7.71 24.18 -2.70
C ASN A 231 -6.61 23.90 -3.74
N SER A 232 -5.99 22.72 -3.70
CA SER A 232 -4.96 22.35 -4.65
C SER A 232 -5.55 22.16 -6.06
N ASN A 233 -4.90 22.73 -7.08
CA ASN A 233 -5.26 22.47 -8.48
C ASN A 233 -5.12 21.00 -8.89
N LEU A 234 -4.42 20.18 -8.09
CA LEU A 234 -4.27 18.73 -8.29
C LEU A 234 -5.40 17.92 -7.64
N PHE A 235 -6.22 18.54 -6.78
CA PHE A 235 -7.30 17.86 -6.10
C PHE A 235 -8.56 17.87 -6.96
N TYR A 236 -9.07 16.68 -7.26
CA TYR A 236 -10.31 16.49 -7.99
C TYR A 236 -10.95 15.16 -7.60
N LEU A 237 -12.27 15.16 -7.47
CA LEU A 237 -13.07 13.95 -7.28
C LEU A 237 -14.12 13.86 -8.39
N TYR A 238 -14.20 12.69 -9.02
CA TYR A 238 -15.23 12.35 -10.00
C TYR A 238 -16.56 12.07 -9.31
N ASP A 239 -16.56 11.43 -8.14
CA ASP A 239 -17.73 11.35 -7.26
C ASP A 239 -18.10 12.75 -6.73
N GLN A 240 -19.10 13.35 -7.38
CA GLN A 240 -19.60 14.68 -7.01
C GLN A 240 -20.36 14.65 -5.67
N ILE A 241 -20.97 13.53 -5.29
CA ILE A 241 -21.70 13.43 -4.02
C ILE A 241 -20.69 13.49 -2.87
N LEU A 242 -19.60 12.72 -2.98
CA LEU A 242 -18.49 12.78 -2.03
C LEU A 242 -17.88 14.18 -1.95
N LEU A 243 -17.61 14.81 -3.10
CA LEU A 243 -17.02 16.13 -3.16
C LEU A 243 -17.88 17.18 -2.42
N GLU A 244 -19.19 17.17 -2.63
CA GLU A 244 -20.10 18.10 -1.95
C GLU A 244 -20.18 17.85 -0.44
N LYS A 245 -20.14 16.59 0.02
CA LYS A 245 -20.04 16.27 1.46
C LYS A 245 -18.76 16.84 2.07
N ILE A 246 -17.61 16.64 1.40
CA ILE A 246 -16.31 17.18 1.83
C ILE A 246 -16.35 18.72 1.91
N LYS A 247 -16.84 19.40 0.87
CA LYS A 247 -16.96 20.86 0.85
C LYS A 247 -17.91 21.38 1.93
N THR A 248 -18.99 20.65 2.21
CA THR A 248 -19.95 21.01 3.27
C THR A 248 -19.27 20.95 4.63
N VAL A 249 -18.58 19.85 4.94
CA VAL A 249 -17.79 19.71 6.17
C VAL A 249 -16.74 20.82 6.28
N PHE A 250 -16.00 21.08 5.20
CA PHE A 250 -14.99 22.14 5.17
C PHE A 250 -15.60 23.53 5.44
N THR A 251 -16.73 23.85 4.81
CA THR A 251 -17.40 25.14 4.96
C THR A 251 -17.90 25.35 6.39
N LEU A 252 -18.53 24.32 6.96
CA LEU A 252 -19.01 24.36 8.35
C LEU A 252 -17.84 24.47 9.33
N LEU A 253 -16.76 23.71 9.12
CA LEU A 253 -15.55 23.79 9.93
C LEU A 253 -14.90 25.18 9.87
N ASN A 254 -14.73 25.74 8.67
CA ASN A 254 -14.19 27.08 8.47
C ASN A 254 -15.04 28.14 9.21
N LYS A 255 -16.37 28.03 9.14
CA LYS A 255 -17.28 28.89 9.92
C LYS A 255 -17.08 28.72 11.42
N SER A 256 -16.97 27.48 11.91
CA SER A 256 -16.76 27.23 13.34
C SER A 256 -15.47 27.84 13.87
N LEU A 257 -14.42 27.87 13.05
CA LEU A 257 -13.12 28.42 13.42
C LEU A 257 -13.00 29.94 13.20
N SER A 258 -14.04 30.59 12.67
CA SER A 258 -14.04 32.03 12.37
C SER A 258 -14.34 32.93 13.59
N TYR A 259 -14.59 32.35 14.77
CA TYR A 259 -14.96 33.05 16.00
C TYR A 259 -13.78 33.29 16.96
N GLY A 260 -12.54 33.29 16.43
CA GLY A 260 -11.32 33.35 17.24
C GLY A 260 -11.24 34.55 18.20
N GLN A 261 -11.92 35.66 17.90
CA GLN A 261 -12.00 36.84 18.75
C GLN A 261 -12.61 36.59 20.13
N HIS A 262 -13.45 35.56 20.27
CA HIS A 262 -14.13 35.22 21.52
C HIS A 262 -13.33 34.25 22.40
N TYR A 263 -12.17 33.79 21.93
CA TYR A 263 -11.37 32.79 22.62
C TYR A 263 -10.14 33.39 23.30
N ILE A 264 -9.97 33.08 24.59
CA ILE A 264 -8.79 33.47 25.37
C ILE A 264 -7.97 32.23 25.73
N PHE A 265 -6.65 32.31 25.55
CA PHE A 265 -5.73 31.22 25.91
C PHE A 265 -5.77 30.91 27.41
N LEU A 266 -5.83 29.62 27.72
CA LEU A 266 -5.60 29.11 29.07
C LEU A 266 -4.10 29.06 29.37
N ASN A 267 -3.75 28.90 30.65
CA ASN A 267 -2.37 28.91 31.16
C ASN A 267 -1.41 27.91 30.46
N ASN A 268 -1.93 26.90 29.73
CA ASN A 268 -1.15 25.90 29.02
C ASN A 268 -0.83 26.26 27.55
N ALA A 269 -1.25 27.43 27.04
CA ALA A 269 -1.05 27.95 25.67
C ALA A 269 -1.49 27.04 24.50
N LYS A 270 -2.03 25.85 24.79
CA LYS A 270 -2.48 24.85 23.81
C LYS A 270 -4.00 24.75 23.73
N THR A 271 -4.70 25.38 24.66
CA THR A 271 -6.16 25.40 24.73
C THR A 271 -6.63 26.83 24.95
N SER A 272 -7.71 27.22 24.28
CA SER A 272 -8.41 28.47 24.53
C SER A 272 -9.86 28.20 24.94
N LYS A 273 -10.46 29.13 25.68
CA LYS A 273 -11.83 29.05 26.17
C LYS A 273 -12.63 30.21 25.60
N PHE A 274 -13.88 29.95 25.19
CA PHE A 274 -14.81 31.00 24.81
C PHE A 274 -15.19 31.85 26.02
N VAL A 275 -15.16 33.17 25.88
CA VAL A 275 -15.42 34.12 26.98
C VAL A 275 -16.54 35.07 26.59
N LEU A 276 -17.50 35.23 27.51
CA LEU A 276 -18.56 36.22 27.41
C LEU A 276 -18.13 37.51 28.14
N PRO A 277 -18.20 38.69 27.50
CA PRO A 277 -17.91 39.97 28.13
C PRO A 277 -18.81 40.24 29.34
N ALA A 278 -18.26 40.62 30.49
CA ALA A 278 -19.04 40.78 31.73
C ALA A 278 -19.44 42.24 32.05
N PHE A 279 -18.87 43.22 31.36
CA PHE A 279 -18.93 44.64 31.77
C PHE A 279 -19.70 45.53 30.80
N ASP A 280 -19.92 45.11 29.54
CA ASP A 280 -20.72 45.82 28.55
C ASP A 280 -21.85 44.90 28.05
N GLN A 281 -23.09 45.40 28.14
CA GLN A 281 -24.28 44.61 27.82
C GLN A 281 -24.42 44.37 26.31
N ASN A 282 -24.03 45.34 25.48
CA ASN A 282 -24.11 45.18 24.03
C ASN A 282 -23.08 44.16 23.55
N ASP A 283 -21.85 44.24 24.06
CA ASP A 283 -20.80 43.27 23.74
C ASP A 283 -21.16 41.87 24.24
N TYR A 284 -21.83 41.76 25.39
CA TYR A 284 -22.35 40.48 25.89
C TYR A 284 -23.43 39.90 24.97
N ASP A 285 -24.40 40.72 24.57
CA ASP A 285 -25.51 40.27 23.73
C ASP A 285 -25.01 39.82 22.34
N GLU A 286 -24.04 40.54 21.75
CA GLU A 286 -23.38 40.15 20.49
C GLU A 286 -22.61 38.82 20.64
N ALA A 287 -21.76 38.70 21.66
CA ALA A 287 -21.00 37.46 21.90
C ALA A 287 -21.90 36.26 22.21
N MET A 288 -23.04 36.49 22.89
CA MET A 288 -24.04 35.46 23.16
C MET A 288 -24.74 34.99 21.88
N GLU A 289 -25.03 35.89 20.95
CA GLU A 289 -25.62 35.53 19.66
C GLU A 289 -24.62 34.74 18.79
N ASP A 290 -23.36 35.19 18.74
CA ASP A 290 -22.27 34.46 18.08
C ASP A 290 -22.11 33.05 18.66
N TYR A 291 -22.17 32.92 19.99
CA TYR A 291 -22.10 31.63 20.68
C TYR A 291 -23.26 30.70 20.29
N ARG A 292 -24.49 31.21 20.18
CA ARG A 292 -25.65 30.42 19.71
C ARG A 292 -25.50 29.98 18.27
N MET A 293 -25.07 30.89 17.39
CA MET A 293 -24.80 30.57 15.99
C MET A 293 -23.72 29.50 15.86
N LEU A 294 -22.66 29.59 16.69
CA LEU A 294 -21.59 28.61 16.70
C LEU A 294 -22.07 27.23 17.17
N ILE A 295 -22.92 27.15 18.20
CA ILE A 295 -23.55 25.89 18.62
C ILE A 295 -24.34 25.26 17.46
N GLU A 296 -25.16 26.05 16.77
CA GLU A 296 -25.93 25.55 15.63
C GLU A 296 -25.01 25.02 14.52
N ASN A 297 -23.96 25.78 14.18
CA ASN A 297 -22.99 25.41 13.16
C ASN A 297 -22.18 24.14 13.55
N ILE A 298 -21.77 23.99 14.81
CA ILE A 298 -21.11 22.79 15.34
C ILE A 298 -22.04 21.57 15.27
N ASN A 299 -23.31 21.73 15.62
CA ASN A 299 -24.30 20.65 15.51
C ASN A 299 -24.47 20.20 14.05
N GLN A 300 -24.56 21.15 13.11
CA GLN A 300 -24.61 20.83 11.68
C GLN A 300 -23.32 20.15 11.22
N LEU A 301 -22.15 20.65 11.66
CA LEU A 301 -20.85 20.06 11.32
C LEU A 301 -20.76 18.60 11.81
N LYS A 302 -21.21 18.33 13.03
CA LYS A 302 -21.22 16.97 13.61
C LYS A 302 -22.06 16.00 12.79
N VAL A 303 -23.26 16.43 12.37
CA VAL A 303 -24.15 15.62 11.52
C VAL A 303 -23.50 15.35 10.16
N ASN A 304 -22.98 16.40 9.50
CA ASN A 304 -22.39 16.28 8.16
C ASN A 304 -21.07 15.51 8.17
N PHE A 305 -20.25 15.63 9.23
CA PHE A 305 -19.02 14.86 9.36
C PHE A 305 -19.34 13.37 9.54
N LYS A 306 -20.32 13.03 10.36
CA LYS A 306 -20.79 11.64 10.51
C LYS A 306 -21.29 11.08 9.18
N ASP A 307 -22.09 11.85 8.44
CA ASP A 307 -22.59 11.49 7.12
C ASP A 307 -21.47 11.29 6.10
N LEU A 308 -20.45 12.16 6.08
CA LEU A 308 -19.25 11.99 5.25
C LEU A 308 -18.52 10.67 5.58
N ILE A 309 -18.26 10.40 6.86
CA ILE A 309 -17.57 9.18 7.29
C ILE A 309 -18.38 7.93 6.94
N SER A 310 -19.71 7.95 7.12
CA SER A 310 -20.59 6.86 6.70
C SER A 310 -20.52 6.63 5.19
N TYR A 311 -20.63 7.70 4.39
CA TYR A 311 -20.56 7.59 2.93
C TYR A 311 -19.23 6.98 2.46
N ILE A 312 -18.10 7.40 3.05
CA ILE A 312 -16.79 6.83 2.74
C ILE A 312 -16.75 5.34 3.07
N ARG A 313 -17.23 4.92 4.24
CA ARG A 313 -17.24 3.51 4.65
C ARG A 313 -18.09 2.63 3.73
N GLU A 314 -19.21 3.17 3.25
CA GLU A 314 -20.14 2.43 2.40
C GLU A 314 -19.66 2.34 0.94
N ASN A 315 -19.03 3.40 0.42
CA ASN A 315 -18.74 3.54 -1.02
C ASN A 315 -17.25 3.40 -1.37
N TYR A 316 -16.36 3.48 -0.38
CA TYR A 316 -14.90 3.46 -0.54
C TYR A 316 -14.25 2.51 0.49
N ILE A 317 -14.57 1.22 0.37
CA ILE A 317 -14.07 0.15 1.27
C ILE A 317 -12.53 0.05 1.26
N GLU A 318 -11.89 0.56 0.21
CA GLU A 318 -10.44 0.58 -0.01
C GLU A 318 -9.72 1.62 0.88
N ILE A 319 -10.48 2.48 1.57
CA ILE A 319 -9.96 3.52 2.47
C ILE A 319 -9.91 3.00 3.91
N ASP A 320 -8.70 2.87 4.45
CA ASP A 320 -8.50 2.68 5.89
C ASP A 320 -8.41 4.04 6.60
N LEU A 321 -9.51 4.43 7.24
CA LEU A 321 -9.61 5.68 8.00
C LEU A 321 -8.64 5.74 9.19
N LYS A 322 -8.25 4.59 9.76
CA LYS A 322 -7.27 4.57 10.87
C LYS A 322 -5.89 4.93 10.34
N GLU A 323 -5.53 4.40 9.17
CA GLU A 323 -4.24 4.68 8.54
C GLU A 323 -4.14 6.14 8.09
N THR A 324 -5.17 6.69 7.42
CA THR A 324 -5.14 8.11 7.02
C THR A 324 -5.08 9.03 8.24
N SER A 325 -5.82 8.72 9.30
CA SER A 325 -5.76 9.47 10.56
C SER A 325 -4.38 9.39 11.22
N LYS A 326 -3.73 8.22 11.19
CA LYS A 326 -2.37 8.05 11.70
C LYS A 326 -1.36 8.92 10.93
N ILE A 327 -1.46 8.96 9.60
CA ILE A 327 -0.60 9.81 8.76
C ILE A 327 -0.79 11.29 9.13
N ALA A 328 -2.02 11.75 9.32
CA ALA A 328 -2.30 13.12 9.76
C ALA A 328 -1.62 13.44 11.11
N PHE A 329 -1.67 12.49 12.05
CA PHE A 329 -1.05 12.66 13.36
C PHE A 329 0.49 12.71 13.27
N GLU A 330 1.10 11.86 12.44
CA GLU A 330 2.55 11.86 12.20
C GLU A 330 3.03 13.17 11.58
N ASP A 331 2.27 13.72 10.63
CA ASP A 331 2.53 15.05 10.04
C ASP A 331 2.52 16.16 11.11
N TYR A 332 1.51 16.16 11.99
CA TYR A 332 1.45 17.08 13.12
C TYR A 332 2.64 16.95 14.08
N LEU A 333 3.06 15.73 14.42
CA LEU A 333 4.24 15.51 15.27
C LEU A 333 5.52 16.05 14.62
N SER A 334 5.67 15.86 13.30
CA SER A 334 6.79 16.44 12.54
C SER A 334 6.78 17.96 12.62
N TYR A 335 5.62 18.58 12.36
CA TYR A 335 5.43 20.03 12.50
C TYR A 335 5.81 20.53 13.89
N GLN A 336 5.35 19.89 14.97
CA GLN A 336 5.71 20.31 16.34
C GLN A 336 7.22 20.28 16.58
N SER A 337 7.91 19.24 16.10
CA SER A 337 9.35 19.08 16.30
C SER A 337 10.21 20.14 15.60
N GLU A 338 9.67 20.79 14.56
CA GLU A 338 10.33 21.89 13.86
C GLU A 338 10.20 23.23 14.60
N TYR A 339 9.12 23.42 15.35
CA TYR A 339 8.87 24.64 16.14
C TYR A 339 9.44 24.59 17.57
N GLU A 340 9.79 23.41 18.08
CA GLU A 340 10.45 23.22 19.38
C GLU A 340 12.00 23.30 19.31
N LYS A 341 12.57 23.55 18.13
CA LYS A 341 14.00 23.92 17.93
C LYS A 341 14.18 25.42 17.87
#